data_AF-A0A198GIK6-F1
#
_entry.id   AF-A0A198GIK6-F1
#
_cell.length_a   1.000
_cell.length_b   1.000
_cell.length_c   1.000
_cell.angle_alpha   90.00
_cell.angle_beta   90.00
_cell.angle_gamma   90.00
#
_symmetry.space_group_name_H-M   'P 1'
#
loop_
_entity.id
_entity.type
_entity.pdbx_description
1 polymer ?
#
loop_
_entity_poly.entity_id
_entity_poly.type
_entity_poly.pdbx_seq_one_letter_code
_entity_poly.pdbx_strand_id
1 'polypeptide(L)'
;MKRERCEVLRKIIGKYIRDARIKKSLSGEQLGLLLHVSQQQISRYENANTSINIETLHVILQKLDKDWGDFFCNVLSEYEKNNVTYTRD
;
A
#
# COMPACT_ATOMS: atom_id res chain seq x y z
N MET A 1 10.77 16.56 7.53
CA MET A 1 10.32 16.00 8.83
C MET A 1 8.91 15.36 8.81
N LYS A 2 7.78 16.02 9.16
CA LYS A 2 6.46 15.29 9.21
C LYS A 2 5.94 14.80 7.85
N ARG A 3 6.03 15.65 6.81
CA ARG A 3 5.58 15.31 5.44
C ARG A 3 6.37 14.15 4.81
N GLU A 4 7.65 14.08 5.12
CA GLU A 4 8.62 13.11 4.60
C GLU A 4 8.41 11.71 5.20
N ARG A 5 8.09 11.62 6.50
CA ARG A 5 7.73 10.34 7.15
C ARG A 5 6.45 9.73 6.58
N CYS A 6 5.47 10.56 6.23
CA CYS A 6 4.25 10.10 5.57
C CYS A 6 4.51 9.60 4.14
N GLU A 7 5.54 10.14 3.46
CA GLU A 7 5.91 9.69 2.12
C GLU A 7 6.51 8.27 2.15
N VAL A 8 7.41 8.00 3.11
CA VAL A 8 7.99 6.66 3.31
C VAL A 8 6.89 5.61 3.52
N LEU A 9 5.95 5.86 4.44
CA LEU A 9 4.85 4.93 4.70
C LEU A 9 4.00 4.68 3.45
N ARG A 10 3.68 5.73 2.68
CA ARG A 10 2.90 5.58 1.44
C ARG A 10 3.65 4.75 0.39
N LYS A 11 4.99 4.88 0.29
CA LYS A 11 5.80 4.06 -0.62
C LYS A 11 5.76 2.58 -0.26
N ILE A 12 5.86 2.25 1.03
CA ILE A 12 5.75 0.87 1.52
C ILE A 12 4.35 0.31 1.22
N ILE A 13 3.28 1.08 1.52
CA ILE A 13 1.90 0.69 1.20
C ILE A 13 1.72 0.45 -0.30
N GLY A 14 2.18 1.38 -1.15
CA GLY A 14 2.04 1.28 -2.60
C GLY A 14 2.75 0.05 -3.17
N LYS A 15 3.98 -0.21 -2.69
CA LYS A 15 4.72 -1.42 -3.03
C LYS A 15 3.98 -2.69 -2.60
N TYR A 16 3.49 -2.74 -1.36
CA TYR A 16 2.72 -3.88 -0.85
C TYR A 16 1.48 -4.18 -1.70
N ILE A 17 0.72 -3.15 -2.08
CA ILE A 17 -0.47 -3.31 -2.95
C ILE A 17 -0.07 -3.87 -4.31
N ARG A 18 0.99 -3.33 -4.93
CA ARG A 18 1.49 -3.81 -6.22
C ARG A 18 1.92 -5.27 -6.16
N ASP A 19 2.68 -5.65 -5.15
CA ASP A 19 3.20 -7.00 -4.98
C ASP A 19 2.06 -8.00 -4.74
N ALA A 20 1.08 -7.64 -3.89
CA ALA A 20 -0.12 -8.46 -3.66
C ALA A 20 -0.97 -8.61 -4.93
N ARG A 21 -1.13 -7.54 -5.72
CA ARG A 21 -1.82 -7.59 -7.02
C ARG A 21 -1.14 -8.54 -8.00
N ILE A 22 0.18 -8.43 -8.15
CA ILE A 22 0.96 -9.29 -9.05
C ILE A 22 0.91 -10.76 -8.59
N LYS A 23 0.99 -11.01 -7.28
CA LYS A 23 0.88 -12.36 -6.71
C LYS A 23 -0.48 -13.02 -6.99
N LYS A 24 -1.54 -12.21 -7.12
CA LYS A 24 -2.87 -12.65 -7.53
C LYS A 24 -3.05 -12.68 -9.06
N SER A 25 -1.99 -12.48 -9.83
CA SER A 25 -1.99 -12.46 -11.30
C SER A 25 -2.95 -11.43 -11.92
N LEU A 26 -3.16 -10.30 -11.23
CA LEU A 26 -4.02 -9.22 -11.71
C LEU A 26 -3.20 -8.12 -12.41
N SER A 27 -3.69 -7.63 -13.55
CA SER A 27 -3.23 -6.37 -14.13
C SER A 27 -3.75 -5.18 -13.32
N GLY A 28 -3.11 -4.01 -13.47
CA GLY A 28 -3.60 -2.78 -12.82
C GLY A 28 -5.01 -2.40 -13.27
N GLU A 29 -5.36 -2.69 -14.52
CA GLU A 29 -6.71 -2.48 -15.05
C GLU A 29 -7.73 -3.41 -14.40
N GLN A 30 -7.40 -4.70 -14.27
CA GLN A 30 -8.27 -5.68 -13.62
C GLN A 30 -8.53 -5.33 -12.15
N LEU A 31 -7.49 -4.91 -11.41
CA LEU A 31 -7.69 -4.42 -10.04
C LEU A 31 -8.54 -3.15 -10.01
N GLY A 32 -8.34 -2.23 -10.97
CA GLY A 32 -9.16 -1.02 -11.12
C GLY A 32 -10.65 -1.36 -11.29
N LEU A 33 -10.97 -2.32 -12.16
CA LEU A 33 -12.32 -2.80 -12.38
C LEU A 33 -12.94 -3.39 -11.09
N LEU A 34 -12.20 -4.20 -10.33
CA LEU A 34 -12.66 -4.78 -9.07
C LEU A 34 -12.92 -3.73 -7.96
N LEU A 35 -12.25 -2.59 -8.05
CA LEU A 35 -12.33 -1.49 -7.09
C LEU A 35 -13.20 -0.32 -7.60
N HIS A 36 -13.76 -0.42 -8.81
CA HIS A 36 -14.50 0.64 -9.48
C HIS A 36 -13.72 1.96 -9.60
N VAL A 37 -12.42 1.86 -9.91
CA VAL A 37 -11.53 3.01 -10.17
C VAL A 37 -10.75 2.82 -11.47
N SER A 38 -10.20 3.91 -12.01
CA SER A 38 -9.37 3.82 -13.22
C SER A 38 -8.04 3.10 -12.93
N GLN A 39 -7.45 2.50 -13.96
CA GLN A 39 -6.08 1.94 -13.88
C GLN A 39 -5.06 3.00 -13.44
N GLN A 40 -5.24 4.26 -13.87
CA GLN A 40 -4.38 5.37 -13.43
C GLN A 40 -4.48 5.61 -11.92
N GLN A 41 -5.66 5.46 -11.33
CA GLN A 41 -5.82 5.57 -9.89
C GLN A 41 -5.09 4.42 -9.16
N ILE A 42 -5.15 3.19 -9.69
CA ILE A 42 -4.33 2.07 -9.18
C ILE A 42 -2.84 2.40 -9.27
N SER A 43 -2.37 2.92 -10.40
CA SER A 43 -0.99 3.36 -10.56
C SER A 43 -0.60 4.44 -9.53
N ARG A 44 -1.49 5.40 -9.24
CA ARG A 44 -1.24 6.42 -8.22
C ARG A 44 -1.12 5.83 -6.81
N TYR A 45 -1.94 4.83 -6.49
CA TYR A 45 -1.83 4.10 -5.22
C TYR A 45 -0.51 3.35 -5.11
N GLU A 46 -0.15 2.58 -6.14
CA GLU A 46 1.06 1.76 -6.14
C GLU A 46 2.36 2.58 -6.13
N ASN A 47 2.34 3.78 -6.71
CA ASN A 47 3.49 4.67 -6.76
C ASN A 47 3.47 5.77 -5.69
N ALA A 48 2.57 5.70 -4.70
CA ALA A 48 2.44 6.69 -3.62
C ALA A 48 2.16 8.14 -4.08
N ASN A 49 1.62 8.33 -5.29
CA ASN A 49 1.32 9.65 -5.86
C ASN A 49 0.04 10.27 -5.28
N THR A 50 -0.76 9.50 -4.54
CA THR A 50 -1.93 9.99 -3.80
C THR A 50 -2.06 9.27 -2.46
N SER A 51 -2.76 9.87 -1.50
CA SER A 51 -3.16 9.19 -0.27
C SER A 51 -4.28 8.18 -0.54
N ILE A 52 -4.33 7.15 0.30
CA ILE A 52 -5.39 6.13 0.37
C ILE A 52 -6.05 6.31 1.73
N ASN A 53 -7.38 6.45 1.78
CA ASN A 53 -8.10 6.47 3.05
C ASN A 53 -8.31 5.04 3.57
N ILE A 54 -8.69 4.91 4.85
CA ILE A 54 -8.75 3.61 5.52
C ILE A 54 -9.82 2.69 4.91
N GLU A 55 -10.93 3.26 4.44
CA GLU A 55 -12.03 2.52 3.80
C GLU A 55 -11.59 1.96 2.44
N THR A 56 -10.90 2.76 1.61
CA THR A 56 -10.35 2.30 0.33
C THR A 56 -9.30 1.23 0.56
N LEU A 57 -8.42 1.40 1.57
CA LEU A 57 -7.44 0.39 1.93
C LEU A 57 -8.11 -0.91 2.34
N HIS A 58 -9.16 -0.86 3.16
CA HIS A 58 -9.92 -2.05 3.55
C HIS A 58 -10.44 -2.84 2.34
N VAL A 59 -11.05 -2.14 1.37
CA VAL A 59 -11.56 -2.78 0.14
C VAL A 59 -10.43 -3.35 -0.71
N ILE A 60 -9.30 -2.63 -0.84
CA ILE A 60 -8.11 -3.13 -1.54
C ILE A 60 -7.64 -4.45 -0.92
N LEU A 61 -7.51 -4.51 0.42
CA LEU A 61 -7.09 -5.72 1.11
C LEU A 61 -8.02 -6.89 0.80
N GLN A 62 -9.33 -6.68 0.90
CA GLN A 62 -10.32 -7.72 0.57
C GLN A 62 -10.20 -8.21 -0.88
N LYS A 63 -10.03 -7.32 -1.86
CA LYS A 63 -9.89 -7.71 -3.27
C LYS A 63 -8.58 -8.45 -3.56
N LEU A 64 -7.56 -8.24 -2.75
CA LEU A 64 -6.25 -8.89 -2.86
C LEU A 64 -6.10 -10.13 -1.96
N ASP A 65 -7.19 -10.61 -1.34
CA ASP A 65 -7.21 -11.72 -0.38
C ASP A 65 -6.24 -11.50 0.80
N LYS A 66 -6.19 -10.26 1.27
CA LYS A 66 -5.38 -9.81 2.41
C LYS A 66 -6.26 -9.40 3.57
N ASP A 67 -5.73 -9.55 4.77
CA ASP A 67 -6.33 -9.05 6.00
C ASP A 67 -5.42 -8.00 6.67
N TRP A 68 -5.92 -7.41 7.75
CA TRP A 68 -5.18 -6.40 8.51
C TRP A 68 -3.95 -6.97 9.23
N GLY A 69 -3.92 -8.27 9.53
CA GLY A 69 -2.76 -8.93 10.14
C GLY A 69 -1.60 -9.05 9.16
N ASP A 70 -1.88 -9.49 7.93
CA ASP A 70 -0.92 -9.50 6.83
C ASP A 70 -0.42 -8.08 6.52
N PHE A 71 -1.33 -7.09 6.48
CA PHE A 71 -0.93 -5.69 6.31
C PHE A 71 0.01 -5.22 7.44
N PHE A 72 -0.29 -5.52 8.70
CA PHE A 72 0.56 -5.16 9.83
C PHE A 72 1.96 -5.78 9.72
N CYS A 73 2.04 -7.08 9.42
CA CYS A 73 3.30 -7.82 9.33
C CYS A 73 4.17 -7.36 8.17
N ASN A 74 3.59 -6.97 7.03
CA ASN A 74 4.34 -6.64 5.83
C ASN A 74 4.55 -5.13 5.61
N VAL A 75 3.71 -4.27 6.19
CA VAL A 75 3.80 -2.81 5.98
C VAL A 75 4.22 -2.10 7.25
N LEU A 76 3.46 -2.25 8.33
CA LEU A 76 3.71 -1.47 9.56
C LEU A 76 4.98 -1.94 10.25
N SER A 77 5.23 -3.24 10.28
CA SER A 77 6.48 -3.81 10.81
C SER A 77 7.71 -3.37 10.01
N GLU A 78 7.59 -3.22 8.68
CA GLU A 78 8.67 -2.68 7.85
C GLU A 78 8.91 -1.20 8.14
N TYR A 79 7.82 -0.42 8.22
CA TYR A 79 7.89 0.99 8.54
C TYR A 79 8.57 1.25 9.90
N GLU A 80 8.18 0.51 10.95
CA GLU A 80 8.79 0.64 12.28
C GLU A 80 10.28 0.28 12.29
N LYS A 81 10.69 -0.80 11.61
CA LYS A 81 12.12 -1.16 11.50
C LYS A 81 12.96 -0.06 10.87
N ASN A 82 12.45 0.57 9.82
CA ASN A 82 13.11 1.70 9.15
C ASN A 82 13.13 2.97 10.01
N ASN A 83 12.24 3.10 11.02
CA ASN A 83 12.22 4.23 11.94
C ASN A 83 13.16 4.04 13.14
N VAL A 84 13.35 2.80 13.63
CA VAL A 84 14.24 2.50 14.79
C VAL A 84 15.71 2.73 14.46
N THR A 85 16.12 2.63 13.19
CA THR A 85 17.50 2.92 12.76
C THR A 85 17.91 4.39 12.84
N TYR A 86 16.98 5.33 13.02
CA TYR A 86 17.26 6.77 13.16
C TYR A 86 17.26 7.27 14.61
N THR A 87 17.00 6.40 15.59
CA THR A 87 16.98 6.75 17.02
C THR A 87 18.18 6.19 17.79
N ARG A 88 19.22 5.74 17.08
CA ARG A 88 20.50 5.30 17.66
C ARG A 88 21.61 6.28 17.25
N ASP A 89 21.43 7.55 17.56
CA ASP A 89 22.49 8.56 17.66
C ASP A 89 22.20 9.43 18.89
#